data_AF-A0ABC8QSL5-F1
#
_entry.id   AF-A0ABC8QSL5-F1
#
_cell.length_a   1.000
_cell.length_b   1.000
_cell.length_c   1.000
_cell.angle_alpha   90.00
_cell.angle_beta   90.00
_cell.angle_gamma   90.00
#
_symmetry.space_group_name_H-M   'P 1'
#
loop_
_entity.id
_entity.type
_entity.pdbx_description
1 polymer ?
#
loop_
_entity_poly.entity_id
_entity_poly.type
_entity_poly.pdbx_seq_one_letter_code
_entity_poly.pdbx_strand_id
1 'polypeptide(L)'
;MAIECLVLGAGQEVGKSCVVVTINGKKIMFDCGMHMGYLDHRRYPNFSLISKSGDFDKELTCIIITHFHLDHIGALPYFTEVCGYKGPIYMTYPTKALAPLMLEDYRKVMVDRRGEEEQFSSENIVECMKKDSSHPEKPNLFKLFLKRLVSKPKKVEIE
;
A
#
# COMPACT_ATOMS: atom_id res chain seq x y z
N MET A 1 -5.15 -2.70 -25.58
CA MET A 1 -4.72 -3.01 -24.19
C MET A 1 -5.37 -1.95 -23.32
N ALA A 2 -6.37 -2.33 -22.51
CA ALA A 2 -7.05 -1.39 -21.62
C ALA A 2 -6.22 -1.21 -20.35
N ILE A 3 -6.19 0.02 -19.85
CA ILE A 3 -5.69 0.35 -18.51
C ILE A 3 -6.92 0.79 -17.73
N GLU A 4 -7.17 0.15 -16.59
CA GLU A 4 -8.30 0.48 -15.73
C GLU A 4 -7.77 1.06 -14.42
N CYS A 5 -8.41 2.14 -13.96
CA CYS A 5 -8.06 2.80 -12.71
C CYS A 5 -9.27 2.76 -11.77
N LEU A 6 -9.10 2.17 -10.60
CA LEU A 6 -10.06 2.17 -9.51
C LEU A 6 -9.53 3.08 -8.41
N VAL A 7 -10.23 4.19 -8.17
CA VAL A 7 -9.88 5.18 -7.14
C VAL A 7 -10.54 4.77 -5.83
N LEU A 8 -9.75 4.52 -4.79
CA LEU A 8 -10.22 4.11 -3.46
C LEU A 8 -10.16 5.25 -2.43
N GLY A 9 -9.35 6.27 -2.70
CA GLY A 9 -9.20 7.49 -1.92
C GLY A 9 -8.37 8.54 -2.68
N ALA A 10 -8.32 9.77 -2.17
CA ALA A 10 -7.81 10.97 -2.86
C ALA A 10 -8.54 11.30 -4.19
N GLY A 11 -9.73 10.76 -4.39
CA GLY A 11 -10.61 11.10 -5.51
C GLY A 11 -11.44 12.33 -5.15
N GLN A 12 -11.05 13.50 -5.66
CA GLN A 12 -11.68 14.80 -5.31
C GLN A 12 -11.55 15.17 -3.82
N GLU A 13 -10.52 14.67 -3.14
CA GLU A 13 -10.20 15.00 -1.75
C GLU A 13 -8.68 14.93 -1.52
N VAL A 14 -8.19 15.55 -0.45
CA VAL A 14 -6.79 15.44 0.00
C VAL A 14 -6.73 14.44 1.15
N GLY A 15 -5.80 13.49 1.11
CA GLY A 15 -5.69 12.43 2.11
C GLY A 15 -6.12 11.06 1.60
N LYS A 16 -5.74 10.01 2.34
CA LYS A 16 -6.04 8.60 2.05
C LYS A 16 -5.77 8.16 0.60
N SER A 17 -4.68 8.65 0.01
CA SER A 17 -4.29 8.30 -1.36
C SER A 17 -4.18 6.79 -1.51
N CYS A 18 -4.97 6.26 -2.46
CA CYS A 18 -5.00 4.85 -2.77
C CYS A 18 -5.70 4.65 -4.12
N VAL A 19 -4.93 4.20 -5.12
CA VAL A 19 -5.42 3.97 -6.48
C VAL A 19 -4.96 2.61 -6.95
N VAL A 20 -5.88 1.81 -7.46
CA VAL A 20 -5.59 0.50 -8.03
C VAL A 20 -5.61 0.59 -9.55
N VAL A 21 -4.50 0.20 -10.18
CA VAL A 21 -4.36 0.20 -11.64
C VAL A 21 -4.25 -1.23 -12.14
N THR A 22 -5.14 -1.59 -13.06
CA THR A 22 -5.09 -2.87 -13.76
C THR A 22 -4.44 -2.68 -15.13
N ILE A 23 -3.34 -3.39 -15.37
CA ILE A 23 -2.58 -3.34 -16.61
C ILE A 23 -1.99 -4.71 -16.92
N ASN A 24 -2.18 -5.21 -18.15
CA ASN A 24 -1.71 -6.55 -18.57
C ASN A 24 -2.14 -7.70 -17.62
N GLY A 25 -3.36 -7.62 -17.07
CA GLY A 25 -3.88 -8.62 -16.12
C GLY A 25 -3.25 -8.54 -14.73
N LYS A 26 -2.43 -7.53 -14.44
CA LYS A 26 -1.83 -7.28 -13.13
C LYS A 26 -2.51 -6.10 -12.48
N LYS A 27 -2.87 -6.24 -11.21
CA LYS A 27 -3.55 -5.21 -10.42
C LYS A 27 -2.57 -4.67 -9.39
N ILE A 28 -2.16 -3.42 -9.56
CA ILE A 28 -1.14 -2.76 -8.74
C ILE A 28 -1.83 -1.70 -7.89
N MET A 29 -1.65 -1.75 -6.58
CA MET A 29 -2.13 -0.69 -5.69
C MET A 29 -1.03 0.34 -5.47
N PHE A 30 -1.34 1.61 -5.75
CA PHE A 30 -0.50 2.76 -5.48
C PHE A 30 -0.96 3.43 -4.21
N ASP A 31 -0.04 3.52 -3.25
CA ASP A 31 -0.23 4.08 -1.91
C ASP A 31 -1.31 3.38 -1.07
N CYS A 32 -1.21 3.56 0.24
CA CYS A 32 -2.16 3.10 1.23
C CYS A 32 -2.23 4.15 2.35
N GLY A 33 -2.79 5.29 2.00
CA GLY A 33 -2.82 6.46 2.85
C GLY A 33 -3.94 6.48 3.86
N MET A 34 -3.90 7.49 4.75
CA MET A 34 -4.98 7.82 5.67
C MET A 34 -5.37 9.29 5.58
N HIS A 35 -6.64 9.61 5.82
CA HIS A 35 -7.12 10.98 5.83
C HIS A 35 -7.04 11.56 7.25
N MET A 36 -6.14 12.52 7.44
CA MET A 36 -5.78 13.07 8.76
C MET A 36 -6.90 13.86 9.46
N GLY A 37 -7.93 14.27 8.71
CA GLY A 37 -9.08 14.98 9.26
C GLY A 37 -10.20 14.07 9.81
N TYR A 38 -10.15 12.76 9.59
CA TYR A 38 -11.17 11.84 10.08
C TYR A 38 -10.66 11.02 11.26
N LEU A 39 -11.50 10.89 12.27
CA LEU A 39 -11.24 10.10 13.48
C LEU A 39 -12.05 8.79 13.51
N ASP A 40 -12.72 8.43 12.43
CA ASP A 40 -13.44 7.16 12.30
C ASP A 40 -12.91 6.37 11.10
N HIS A 41 -13.60 5.30 10.72
CA HIS A 41 -13.21 4.46 9.58
C HIS A 41 -13.17 5.19 8.24
N ARG A 42 -13.80 6.36 8.08
CA ARG A 42 -13.73 7.17 6.84
C ARG A 42 -12.32 7.67 6.57
N ARG A 43 -11.42 7.58 7.56
CA ARG A 43 -10.00 7.88 7.39
C ARG A 43 -9.30 6.92 6.42
N TYR A 44 -9.85 5.74 6.17
CA TYR A 44 -9.26 4.73 5.31
C TYR A 44 -9.78 4.76 3.87
N PRO A 45 -8.98 4.30 2.90
CA PRO A 45 -9.46 3.98 1.56
C PRO A 45 -10.55 2.90 1.60
N ASN A 46 -11.42 2.90 0.58
CA ASN A 46 -12.49 1.92 0.50
C ASN A 46 -12.01 0.55 -0.01
N PHE A 47 -11.34 -0.22 0.85
CA PHE A 47 -10.77 -1.53 0.49
C PHE A 47 -11.80 -2.58 0.03
N SER A 48 -13.08 -2.41 0.39
CA SER A 48 -14.15 -3.33 -0.05
C SER A 48 -14.34 -3.37 -1.56
N LEU A 49 -13.90 -2.33 -2.27
CA LEU A 49 -13.93 -2.27 -3.74
C LEU A 49 -12.82 -3.12 -4.39
N ILE A 50 -11.78 -3.50 -3.64
CA ILE A 50 -10.72 -4.38 -4.12
C ILE A 50 -11.19 -5.83 -4.10
N SER A 51 -11.70 -6.28 -2.95
CA SER A 51 -12.09 -7.67 -2.70
C SER A 51 -13.35 -7.73 -1.85
N LYS A 52 -14.39 -8.40 -2.35
CA LYS A 52 -15.63 -8.65 -1.56
C LYS A 52 -15.44 -9.74 -0.50
N SER A 53 -14.50 -10.65 -0.70
CA SER A 53 -14.21 -11.74 0.24
C SER A 53 -13.17 -11.36 1.30
N GLY A 54 -12.47 -10.23 1.12
CA GLY A 54 -11.33 -9.84 1.95
C GLY A 54 -10.02 -10.56 1.61
N ASP A 55 -10.02 -11.44 0.60
CA ASP A 55 -8.79 -12.07 0.09
C ASP A 55 -8.09 -11.10 -0.87
N PHE A 56 -7.22 -10.25 -0.33
CA PHE A 56 -6.49 -9.24 -1.10
C PHE A 56 -5.30 -9.80 -1.87
N ASP A 57 -4.74 -10.93 -1.42
CA ASP A 57 -3.56 -11.55 -2.04
C ASP A 57 -3.87 -12.11 -3.44
N LYS A 58 -5.11 -12.57 -3.66
CA LYS A 58 -5.59 -12.98 -4.99
C LYS A 58 -5.87 -11.80 -5.91
N GLU A 59 -6.24 -10.66 -5.35
CA GLU A 59 -6.65 -9.49 -6.12
C GLU A 59 -5.47 -8.62 -6.50
N LEU A 60 -4.51 -8.40 -5.61
CA LEU A 60 -3.39 -7.48 -5.80
C LEU A 60 -2.08 -8.20 -6.11
N THR A 61 -1.42 -7.77 -7.18
CA THR A 61 -0.07 -8.23 -7.51
C THR A 61 0.98 -7.67 -6.55
N CYS A 62 0.88 -6.38 -6.21
CA CYS A 62 1.77 -5.69 -5.28
C CYS A 62 1.21 -4.34 -4.84
N ILE A 63 1.83 -3.77 -3.83
CA ILE A 63 1.67 -2.37 -3.41
C ILE A 63 2.92 -1.58 -3.77
N ILE A 64 2.76 -0.38 -4.30
CA ILE A 64 3.85 0.58 -4.52
C ILE A 64 3.56 1.84 -3.71
N ILE A 65 4.48 2.19 -2.82
CA ILE A 65 4.43 3.41 -2.02
C ILE A 65 5.27 4.49 -2.69
N THR A 66 4.66 5.65 -2.92
CA THR A 66 5.29 6.79 -3.60
C THR A 66 6.24 7.55 -2.67
N HIS A 67 5.81 7.87 -1.45
CA HIS A 67 6.60 8.57 -0.44
C HIS A 67 6.03 8.36 0.98
N PHE A 68 6.69 8.94 1.99
CA PHE A 68 6.49 8.58 3.41
C PHE A 68 5.43 9.39 4.17
N HIS A 69 4.70 10.30 3.52
CA HIS A 69 3.67 11.07 4.24
C HIS A 69 2.47 10.17 4.61
N LEU A 70 1.79 10.49 5.72
CA LEU A 70 0.70 9.68 6.28
C LEU A 70 -0.50 9.56 5.35
N ASP A 71 -0.73 10.54 4.48
CA ASP A 71 -1.73 10.47 3.42
C ASP A 71 -1.38 9.49 2.30
N HIS A 72 -0.20 8.86 2.33
CA HIS A 72 0.24 7.81 1.41
C HIS A 72 0.63 6.49 2.09
N ILE A 73 1.02 6.50 3.37
CA ILE A 73 1.41 5.28 4.13
C ILE A 73 0.55 4.98 5.35
N GLY A 74 -0.28 5.92 5.78
CA GLY A 74 -0.89 5.90 7.11
C GLY A 74 -1.85 4.72 7.35
N ALA A 75 -2.42 4.14 6.29
CA ALA A 75 -3.28 2.96 6.38
C ALA A 75 -2.53 1.65 6.08
N LEU A 76 -1.24 1.70 5.74
CA LEU A 76 -0.49 0.55 5.29
C LEU A 76 -0.41 -0.57 6.35
N PRO A 77 -0.07 -0.30 7.64
CA PRO A 77 -0.05 -1.35 8.66
C PRO A 77 -1.44 -1.94 8.94
N TYR A 78 -2.47 -1.10 8.89
CA TYR A 78 -3.85 -1.55 9.03
C TYR A 78 -4.24 -2.49 7.88
N PHE A 79 -3.96 -2.10 6.63
CA PHE A 79 -4.27 -2.93 5.47
C PHE A 79 -3.50 -4.26 5.46
N THR A 80 -2.24 -4.27 5.90
CA THR A 80 -1.40 -5.47 5.85
C THR A 80 -1.65 -6.41 7.01
N GLU A 81 -1.75 -5.90 8.24
CA GLU A 81 -1.84 -6.74 9.44
C GLU A 81 -3.27 -6.96 9.94
N VAL A 82 -4.16 -5.96 9.78
CA VAL A 82 -5.55 -6.06 10.23
C VAL A 82 -6.46 -6.58 9.12
N CYS A 83 -6.34 -6.03 7.90
CA CYS A 83 -7.10 -6.52 6.74
C CYS A 83 -6.48 -7.77 6.11
N GLY A 84 -5.23 -8.10 6.42
CA GLY A 84 -4.63 -9.41 6.11
C GLY A 84 -3.93 -9.53 4.76
N TYR A 85 -3.53 -8.42 4.13
CA TYR A 85 -2.69 -8.48 2.93
C TYR A 85 -1.26 -8.93 3.25
N LYS A 86 -0.76 -9.94 2.51
CA LYS A 86 0.56 -10.56 2.69
C LYS A 86 1.46 -10.45 1.46
N GLY A 87 0.93 -9.91 0.36
CA GLY A 87 1.70 -9.70 -0.85
C GLY A 87 2.82 -8.66 -0.72
N PRO A 88 3.64 -8.50 -1.77
CA PRO A 88 4.83 -7.67 -1.72
C PRO A 88 4.52 -6.17 -1.72
N ILE A 89 5.24 -5.44 -0.88
CA ILE A 89 5.26 -3.98 -0.84
C ILE A 89 6.57 -3.49 -1.45
N TYR A 90 6.51 -2.42 -2.23
CA TYR A 90 7.69 -1.76 -2.78
C TYR A 90 7.68 -0.28 -2.41
N MET A 91 8.83 0.18 -1.92
CA MET A 91 9.07 1.59 -1.63
C MET A 91 10.51 1.96 -1.99
N THR A 92 10.80 3.26 -2.03
CA THR A 92 12.19 3.72 -2.17
C THR A 92 12.94 3.55 -0.85
N TYR A 93 14.27 3.50 -0.90
CA TYR A 93 15.10 3.39 0.30
C TYR A 93 14.84 4.53 1.32
N PRO A 94 14.75 5.82 0.92
CA PRO A 94 14.37 6.89 1.83
C PRO A 94 12.99 6.70 2.45
N THR A 95 11.99 6.27 1.66
CA THR A 95 10.65 5.98 2.17
C THR A 95 10.69 4.86 3.21
N LYS A 96 11.43 3.78 2.96
CA LYS A 96 11.59 2.66 3.91
C LYS A 96 12.18 3.09 5.24
N ALA A 97 13.17 3.98 5.20
CA ALA A 97 13.83 4.47 6.41
C ALA A 97 12.90 5.37 7.24
N LEU A 98 12.07 6.19 6.58
CA LEU A 98 11.23 7.19 7.25
C LEU A 98 9.83 6.69 7.62
N ALA A 99 9.26 5.75 6.86
CA ALA A 99 7.91 5.22 7.10
C ALA A 99 7.66 4.72 8.53
N PRO A 100 8.50 3.86 9.14
CA PRO A 100 8.24 3.39 10.51
C PRO A 100 8.29 4.52 11.54
N LEU A 101 9.14 5.55 11.34
CA LEU A 101 9.21 6.71 12.23
C LEU A 101 7.91 7.52 12.16
N MET A 102 7.42 7.80 10.95
CA MET A 102 6.18 8.55 10.73
C MET A 102 4.96 7.81 11.29
N LEU A 103 4.89 6.49 11.08
CA LEU A 103 3.79 5.66 11.56
C LEU A 103 3.77 5.55 13.10
N GLU A 104 4.94 5.40 13.72
CA GLU A 104 5.03 5.31 15.19
C GLU A 104 4.72 6.66 15.85
N ASP A 105 5.18 7.78 15.28
CA ASP A 105 4.83 9.12 15.79
C ASP A 105 3.31 9.36 15.72
N TYR A 106 2.69 9.02 14.59
CA TYR A 106 1.24 9.08 14.44
C TYR A 106 0.53 8.24 15.50
N ARG A 107 0.94 6.97 15.67
CA ARG A 107 0.32 6.04 16.64
C ARG A 107 0.38 6.60 18.05
N LYS A 108 1.55 7.10 18.49
CA LYS A 108 1.73 7.73 19.80
C LYS A 108 0.85 8.96 19.98
N VAL A 109 0.73 9.82 18.97
CA VAL A 109 -0.11 11.01 19.06
C VAL A 109 -1.59 10.65 19.16
N MET A 110 -2.07 9.66 18.42
CA MET A 110 -3.49 9.27 18.45
C MET A 110 -3.85 8.50 19.72
N VAL A 111 -3.05 7.51 20.09
CA VAL A 111 -3.32 6.66 21.27
C VAL A 111 -3.00 7.41 22.56
N ASP A 112 -1.75 7.88 22.72
CA ASP A 112 -1.28 8.36 24.02
C ASP A 112 -1.79 9.77 24.35
N ARG A 113 -1.95 10.64 23.33
CA ARG A 113 -2.35 12.05 23.56
C ARG A 113 -3.84 12.32 23.37
N ARG A 114 -4.49 11.61 22.45
CA ARG A 114 -5.92 11.81 22.13
C ARG A 114 -6.83 10.74 22.72
N GLY A 115 -6.27 9.63 23.22
CA GLY A 115 -7.05 8.52 23.77
C GLY A 115 -7.90 7.80 22.72
N GLU A 116 -7.48 7.85 21.44
CA GLU A 116 -8.15 7.09 20.38
C GLU A 116 -7.84 5.59 20.50
N GLU A 117 -8.78 4.76 20.05
CA GLU A 117 -8.54 3.31 19.97
C GLU A 117 -7.37 3.01 19.03
N GLU A 118 -6.51 2.09 19.46
CA GLU A 118 -5.35 1.67 18.70
C GLU A 118 -5.81 0.93 17.43
N GLN A 119 -5.45 1.51 16.27
CA GLN A 119 -5.85 0.96 14.97
C GLN A 119 -4.89 -0.13 14.48
N PHE A 120 -3.62 0.00 14.88
CA PHE A 120 -2.54 -0.95 14.65
C PHE A 120 -1.47 -0.69 15.71
N SER A 121 -0.79 -1.74 16.16
CA SER A 121 0.24 -1.64 17.19
C SER A 121 1.63 -1.35 16.60
N SER A 122 2.60 -1.07 17.47
CA SER A 122 4.02 -0.96 17.07
C SER A 122 4.53 -2.25 16.42
N GLU A 123 4.08 -3.41 16.88
CA GLU A 123 4.39 -4.71 16.28
C GLU A 123 3.83 -4.80 14.86
N ASN A 124 2.60 -4.30 14.63
CA ASN A 124 2.04 -4.29 13.28
C ASN A 124 2.88 -3.43 12.32
N ILE A 125 3.41 -2.29 12.78
CA ILE A 125 4.32 -1.46 11.98
C ILE A 125 5.58 -2.26 11.63
N VAL A 126 6.18 -2.95 12.60
CA VAL A 126 7.39 -3.76 12.39
C VAL A 126 7.14 -4.90 11.39
N GLU A 127 6.05 -5.65 11.54
CA GLU A 127 5.70 -6.73 10.61
C GLU A 127 5.38 -6.22 9.21
N CYS A 128 4.66 -5.10 9.11
CA CYS A 128 4.38 -4.43 7.85
C CYS A 128 5.68 -4.06 7.11
N MET A 129 6.67 -3.49 7.81
CA MET A 129 7.94 -3.11 7.20
C MET A 129 8.80 -4.31 6.77
N LYS A 130 8.62 -5.49 7.37
CA LYS A 130 9.28 -6.73 6.92
C LYS A 130 8.76 -7.24 5.57
N LYS A 131 7.53 -6.87 5.17
CA LYS A 131 6.94 -7.22 3.87
C LYS A 131 7.51 -6.41 2.69
N ASP A 132 8.28 -5.36 2.97
CA ASP A 132 8.96 -4.61 1.93
C ASP A 132 9.98 -5.47 1.18
N SER A 133 9.70 -5.67 -0.10
CA SER A 133 10.52 -6.47 -1.02
C SER A 133 11.61 -5.63 -1.72
N SER A 134 11.72 -4.33 -1.41
CA SER A 134 12.79 -3.48 -1.93
C SER A 134 14.16 -3.93 -1.38
N HIS A 135 15.05 -4.34 -2.29
CA HIS A 135 16.39 -4.80 -1.94
C HIS A 135 17.38 -3.64 -2.07
N PRO A 136 18.03 -3.19 -0.98
CA PRO A 136 18.99 -2.09 -1.03
C PRO A 136 20.18 -2.38 -1.95
N GLU A 137 20.57 -3.64 -2.07
CA GLU A 137 21.66 -4.12 -2.93
C GLU A 137 21.26 -4.28 -4.42
N LYS A 138 19.96 -4.17 -4.75
CA LYS A 138 19.46 -4.37 -6.12
C LYS A 138 18.52 -3.22 -6.54
N PRO A 139 18.99 -1.97 -6.63
CA PRO A 139 18.17 -0.83 -7.08
C PRO A 139 17.58 -1.04 -8.48
N ASN A 140 18.25 -1.83 -9.32
CA ASN A 140 17.76 -2.22 -10.64
C ASN A 140 16.62 -3.24 -10.61
N LEU A 141 16.37 -3.93 -9.48
CA LEU A 141 15.31 -4.93 -9.38
C LEU A 141 13.92 -4.29 -9.41
N PHE A 142 13.75 -3.11 -8.79
CA PHE A 142 12.49 -2.36 -8.88
C PHE A 142 12.25 -1.85 -10.30
N LYS A 143 13.28 -1.29 -10.95
CA LYS A 143 13.21 -0.92 -12.38
C LYS A 143 12.92 -2.12 -13.28
N LEU A 144 13.55 -3.27 -13.01
CA LEU A 144 13.35 -4.50 -13.77
C LEU A 144 11.95 -5.09 -13.54
N PHE A 145 11.44 -4.99 -12.31
CA PHE A 145 10.08 -5.38 -11.94
C PHE A 145 9.06 -4.51 -12.65
N LEU A 146 9.19 -3.18 -12.59
CA LEU A 146 8.36 -2.24 -13.35
C LEU A 146 8.42 -2.56 -14.85
N LYS A 147 9.61 -2.78 -15.41
CA LYS A 147 9.78 -3.16 -16.82
C LYS A 147 9.07 -4.48 -17.15
N ARG A 148 9.06 -5.45 -16.23
CA ARG A 148 8.32 -6.73 -16.34
C ARG A 148 6.81 -6.59 -16.12
N LEU A 149 6.34 -5.57 -15.40
CA LEU A 149 4.92 -5.30 -15.22
C LEU A 149 4.30 -4.80 -16.53
N VAL A 150 4.99 -3.91 -17.25
CA VAL A 150 4.50 -3.35 -18.52
C VAL A 150 4.90 -4.14 -19.77
N SER A 151 5.83 -5.09 -19.69
CA SER A 151 6.18 -5.95 -20.83
C SER A 151 5.03 -6.89 -21.20
N LYS A 152 4.75 -7.03 -22.51
CA LYS A 152 3.77 -8.01 -23.01
C LYS A 152 4.09 -9.43 -22.49
N PRO A 153 3.08 -10.25 -22.18
CA PRO A 153 3.31 -11.67 -21.91
C PRO A 153 4.01 -12.28 -23.13
N LYS A 154 5.10 -13.04 -22.91
CA LYS A 154 5.69 -13.85 -23.98
C LYS A 154 4.60 -14.83 -24.41
N LYS A 155 4.22 -14.80 -25.70
CA LYS A 155 3.47 -15.92 -26.27
C LYS A 155 4.33 -17.16 -26.07
N VAL A 156 3.80 -18.15 -25.35
CA VAL A 156 4.34 -19.50 -25.41
C VAL A 156 3.86 -20.01 -26.76
N GLU A 157 4.74 -19.98 -27.76
CA GLU A 157 4.53 -20.74 -28.99
C GLU A 157 4.70 -22.21 -28.59
N ILE A 158 3.57 -22.93 -28.59
CA ILE A 158 3.56 -24.37 -28.51
C ILE A 158 3.72 -24.81 -29.97
N GLU A 159 4.92 -25.28 -30.33
CA GLU A 159 5.14 -26.04 -31.58
C GLU A 159 4.53 -27.44 -31.47
#